data_AF-A0A7Y9RTY1-F1
#
_entry.id   AF-A0A7Y9RTY1-F1
#
_cell.length_a   1.000
_cell.length_b   1.000
_cell.length_c   1.000
_cell.angle_alpha   90.00
_cell.angle_beta   90.00
_cell.angle_gamma   90.00
#
_symmetry.space_group_name_H-M   'P 1'
#
loop_
_entity.id
_entity.type
_entity.pdbx_description
1 polymer ?
#
loop_
_entity_poly.entity_id
_entity_poly.type
_entity_poly.pdbx_seq_one_letter_code
_entity_poly.pdbx_strand_id
1 'polypeptide(L)'
;MVGAERTPPETGPETGLETGPEAGPEVSPAPGPRTCDFCGAHEADAARAALTWTTATERGRTRSFCPRCSREHLRAMESKLDSEWW
;
A
#
# COMPACT_ATOMS: atom_id res chain seq x y z
N MET A 1 -67.20 -13.61 30.47
CA MET A 1 -66.41 -13.45 29.25
C MET A 1 -65.06 -12.86 29.62
N VAL A 2 -64.03 -13.71 29.54
CA VAL A 2 -62.59 -13.49 29.27
C VAL A 2 -62.00 -12.07 29.28
N GLY A 3 -60.86 -11.94 29.98
CA GLY A 3 -59.89 -10.86 29.76
C GLY A 3 -58.75 -10.88 30.78
N ALA A 4 -57.90 -11.91 30.78
CA ALA A 4 -56.67 -11.92 31.58
C ALA A 4 -55.61 -11.06 30.89
N GLU A 5 -55.24 -9.92 31.48
CA GLU A 5 -54.15 -9.08 31.00
C GLU A 5 -52.80 -9.76 31.30
N ARG A 6 -52.15 -10.26 30.24
CA ARG A 6 -50.82 -10.86 30.30
C ARG A 6 -49.80 -9.78 29.95
N THR A 7 -49.12 -9.24 30.95
CA THR A 7 -47.93 -8.40 30.71
C THR A 7 -46.75 -9.33 30.41
N PRO A 8 -46.06 -9.20 29.28
CA PRO A 8 -44.81 -9.93 29.04
C PRO A 8 -43.64 -9.30 29.83
N PRO A 9 -42.64 -10.07 30.28
CA PRO A 9 -41.43 -9.49 30.83
C PRO A 9 -40.53 -8.97 29.68
N GLU A 10 -40.23 -7.68 29.71
CA GLU A 10 -39.22 -7.07 28.85
C GLU A 10 -37.84 -7.23 29.49
N THR A 11 -37.04 -8.17 28.99
CA THR A 11 -35.58 -8.11 29.16
C THR A 11 -34.94 -8.83 27.99
N GLY A 12 -34.60 -8.08 26.95
CA GLY A 12 -33.71 -8.57 25.90
C GLY A 12 -32.30 -8.73 26.47
N PRO A 13 -31.50 -9.69 25.99
CA PRO A 13 -30.10 -9.78 26.38
C PRO A 13 -29.36 -8.55 25.84
N GLU A 14 -28.73 -7.81 26.74
CA GLU A 14 -27.72 -6.80 26.43
C GLU A 14 -26.64 -7.44 25.56
N THR A 15 -26.70 -7.17 24.26
CA THR A 15 -25.65 -7.53 23.31
C THR A 15 -24.38 -6.82 23.76
N GLY A 16 -23.47 -7.56 24.39
CA GLY A 16 -22.11 -7.13 24.60
C GLY A 16 -21.49 -6.79 23.25
N LEU A 17 -21.22 -5.51 23.01
CA LEU A 17 -20.33 -5.08 21.95
C LEU A 17 -18.93 -5.51 22.38
N GLU A 18 -18.55 -6.74 22.06
CA GLU A 18 -17.18 -7.20 22.22
C GLU A 18 -16.30 -6.30 21.35
N THR A 19 -15.60 -5.37 21.99
CA THR A 19 -14.56 -4.57 21.34
C THR A 19 -13.46 -5.55 20.92
N GLY A 20 -13.40 -5.85 19.63
CA GLY A 20 -12.34 -6.67 19.06
C GLY A 20 -10.96 -6.06 19.35
N PRO A 21 -9.88 -6.86 19.32
CA PRO A 21 -8.55 -6.33 19.56
C PRO A 21 -8.22 -5.26 18.51
N GLU A 22 -8.02 -4.04 18.99
CA GLU A 22 -7.48 -2.92 18.22
C GLU A 22 -6.02 -3.26 17.87
N ALA A 23 -5.87 -4.07 16.81
CA ALA A 23 -4.61 -4.27 16.14
C ALA A 23 -4.19 -2.92 15.55
N GLY A 24 -3.30 -2.24 16.27
CA GLY A 24 -2.64 -1.02 15.78
C GLY A 24 -1.98 -1.26 14.43
N PRO A 25 -1.70 -0.21 13.65
CA PRO A 25 -1.14 -0.37 12.31
C PRO A 25 0.20 -1.11 12.41
N GLU A 26 0.26 -2.28 11.78
CA GLU A 26 1.49 -3.02 11.58
C GLU A 26 2.42 -2.14 10.72
N VAL A 27 3.37 -1.47 11.36
CA VAL A 27 4.34 -0.62 10.67
C VAL A 27 5.23 -1.54 9.85
N SER A 28 4.99 -1.60 8.54
CA SER A 28 5.90 -2.27 7.61
C SER A 28 7.30 -1.70 7.78
N PRO A 29 8.34 -2.55 7.72
CA PRO A 29 9.71 -2.09 7.87
C PRO A 29 10.00 -0.99 6.87
N ALA A 30 10.72 0.05 7.33
CA ALA A 30 11.13 1.13 6.46
C ALA A 30 11.87 0.55 5.24
N PRO A 31 11.64 1.10 4.03
CA PRO A 31 12.33 0.63 2.85
C PRO A 31 13.85 0.69 3.05
N GLY A 32 14.59 -0.12 2.31
CA GLY A 32 16.05 -0.04 2.24
C GLY A 32 16.55 0.98 1.23
N PRO A 33 17.87 1.26 1.20
CA PRO A 33 18.48 2.08 0.16
C PRO A 33 18.20 1.51 -1.24
N ARG A 34 18.18 2.37 -2.26
CA ARG A 34 17.85 1.97 -3.64
C ARG A 34 18.94 2.37 -4.63
N THR A 35 19.08 1.56 -5.68
CA THR A 35 19.99 1.80 -6.81
C THR A 35 19.22 1.78 -8.11
N CYS A 36 19.49 2.73 -9.01
CA CYS A 36 18.80 2.84 -10.30
C CYS A 36 19.27 1.74 -11.24
N ASP A 37 18.34 0.98 -11.80
CA ASP A 37 18.64 -0.12 -12.72
C ASP A 37 19.18 0.34 -14.08
N PHE A 38 18.99 1.61 -14.44
CA PHE A 38 19.48 2.16 -15.72
C PHE A 38 20.84 2.85 -15.58
N CYS A 39 20.97 3.80 -14.65
CA CYS A 39 22.17 4.64 -14.55
C CYS A 39 23.04 4.35 -13.32
N GLY A 40 22.62 3.45 -12.42
CA GLY A 40 23.37 3.10 -11.22
C GLY A 40 23.36 4.15 -10.10
N ALA A 41 22.62 5.26 -10.23
CA ALA A 41 22.47 6.24 -9.16
C ALA A 41 21.99 5.56 -7.87
N HIS A 42 22.60 5.89 -6.73
CA HIS A 42 22.29 5.30 -5.43
C HIS A 42 21.68 6.35 -4.50
N GLU A 43 20.60 5.98 -3.81
CA GLU A 43 19.99 6.78 -2.75
C GLU A 43 20.01 5.98 -1.45
N ALA A 44 20.72 6.53 -0.46
CA ALA A 44 20.84 5.93 0.85
C ALA A 44 19.61 6.22 1.73
N ASP A 45 18.95 7.37 1.51
CA ASP A 45 17.71 7.72 2.19
C ASP A 45 16.54 6.97 1.54
N ALA A 46 16.17 5.87 2.17
CA ALA A 46 15.09 5.03 1.68
C ALA A 46 13.71 5.70 1.71
N ALA A 47 13.46 6.62 2.65
CA ALA A 47 12.20 7.35 2.70
C ALA A 47 12.08 8.30 1.50
N ARG A 48 13.17 9.01 1.18
CA ARG A 48 13.28 9.81 -0.04
C ARG A 48 13.14 8.95 -1.30
N ALA A 49 13.80 7.79 -1.33
CA ALA A 49 13.73 6.88 -2.46
C ALA A 49 12.29 6.38 -2.69
N ALA A 50 11.57 6.02 -1.63
CA ALA A 50 10.20 5.54 -1.71
C ALA A 50 9.22 6.58 -2.29
N LEU A 51 9.46 7.87 -2.05
CA LEU A 51 8.59 8.94 -2.53
C LEU A 51 8.88 9.38 -3.96
N THR A 52 10.14 9.29 -4.40
CA THR A 52 10.58 9.97 -5.64
C THR A 52 10.95 9.02 -6.76
N TRP A 53 11.20 7.75 -6.47
CA TRP A 53 11.63 6.77 -7.46
C TRP A 53 10.45 6.06 -8.11
N THR A 54 10.62 5.72 -9.38
CA THR A 54 9.61 4.97 -10.15
C THR A 54 9.98 3.49 -10.16
N THR A 55 9.02 2.61 -9.97
CA THR A 55 9.18 1.16 -10.18
C THR A 55 8.44 0.72 -11.43
N ALA A 56 9.09 -0.07 -12.28
CA ALA A 56 8.46 -0.72 -13.42
C ALA A 56 8.70 -2.23 -13.37
N THR A 57 7.89 -3.01 -14.08
CA THR A 57 8.07 -4.46 -14.19
C THR A 57 8.51 -4.79 -15.61
N GLU A 58 9.75 -5.20 -15.78
CA GLU A 58 10.37 -5.53 -17.07
C GLU A 58 10.70 -7.01 -17.12
N ARG A 59 10.21 -7.74 -18.13
CA ARG A 59 10.44 -9.19 -18.28
C ARG A 59 10.18 -9.99 -16.98
N GLY A 60 9.16 -9.57 -16.22
CA GLY A 60 8.79 -10.17 -14.92
C GLY A 60 9.67 -9.77 -13.72
N ARG A 61 10.59 -8.81 -13.88
CA ARG A 61 11.44 -8.29 -12.79
C ARG A 61 11.08 -6.85 -12.45
N THR A 62 10.94 -6.56 -11.17
CA THR A 62 10.79 -5.18 -10.69
C THR A 62 12.11 -4.44 -10.86
N ARG A 63 12.07 -3.35 -11.60
CA ARG A 63 13.15 -2.39 -11.80
C ARG A 63 12.81 -1.08 -11.12
N SER A 64 13.79 -0.41 -10.54
CA SER A 64 13.68 0.89 -9.91
C SER A 64 14.49 1.92 -10.68
N PHE A 65 13.87 3.06 -11.00
CA PHE A 65 14.48 4.15 -11.74
C PHE A 65 14.50 5.42 -10.91
N CYS A 66 15.63 6.12 -10.94
CA CYS A 66 15.80 7.36 -10.21
C CYS A 66 14.95 8.49 -10.86
N PRO A 67 14.64 9.57 -10.11
CA PRO A 67 13.79 10.65 -10.61
C PRO A 67 14.31 11.31 -11.90
N ARG A 68 15.63 11.28 -12.11
CA ARG A 68 16.25 11.82 -13.33
C ARG A 68 15.90 10.95 -14.54
N CYS A 69 16.17 9.66 -14.49
CA CYS A 69 15.93 8.73 -15.60
C CYS A 69 14.45 8.63 -15.94
N SER A 70 13.55 8.62 -14.94
CA SER A 70 12.12 8.62 -15.19
C SER A 70 11.63 9.84 -15.95
N ARG A 71 12.23 11.02 -15.70
CA ARG A 71 11.86 12.25 -16.39
C ARG A 71 12.46 12.34 -17.79
N GLU A 72 13.68 11.85 -17.96
CA GLU A 72 14.35 11.82 -19.27
C GLU A 72 13.63 10.90 -20.26
N HIS A 73 13.23 9.70 -19.80
CA HIS A 73 12.63 8.66 -20.66
C HIS A 73 11.11 8.51 -20.46
N LEU A 74 10.44 9.58 -20.03
CA LEU A 74 9.02 9.57 -19.67
C LEU A 74 8.12 9.04 -20.81
N ARG A 75 8.42 9.41 -22.06
CA ARG A 75 7.64 8.95 -23.24
C ARG A 75 7.73 7.44 -23.46
N ALA A 76 8.90 6.85 -23.21
CA ALA A 76 9.09 5.42 -23.37
C ALA A 76 8.37 4.64 -22.24
N MET A 77 8.41 5.16 -21.01
CA MET A 77 7.65 4.61 -19.88
C MET A 77 6.13 4.67 -20.11
N GLU A 78 5.60 5.79 -20.61
CA GLU A 78 4.18 5.92 -20.97
C GLU A 78 3.78 4.93 -22.08
N SER A 79 4.70 4.64 -22.99
CA SER A 79 4.55 3.64 -24.05
C SER A 79 4.80 2.20 -23.58
N LYS A 80 5.10 2.01 -22.28
CA LYS A 80 5.42 0.71 -21.65
C LYS A 80 6.57 -0.04 -22.34
N LEU A 81 7.52 0.70 -22.89
CA LEU A 81 8.74 0.12 -23.44
C LEU A 81 9.72 -0.21 -22.30
N ASP A 82 10.34 -1.38 -22.36
CA ASP A 82 11.43 -1.77 -21.46
C ASP A 82 12.60 -0.77 -21.58
N SER A 83 13.39 -0.62 -20.52
CA SER A 83 14.56 0.26 -20.45
C SER A 83 15.65 0.01 -21.50
N GLU A 84 15.58 -1.12 -22.21
CA GLU A 84 16.34 -1.44 -23.41
C GLU A 84 16.08 -0.47 -24.59
N TRP A 85 14.92 0.20 -24.63
CA TRP A 85 14.44 0.99 -25.77
C TRP A 85 14.37 2.49 -25.49
N TRP A 86 15.07 2.94 -24.45
CA TRP A 86 15.02 4.32 -23.92
C TRP A 86 16.13 5.22 -24.46
#